data_AF-A0A9W8TYK7-F1
#
_entry.id   AF-A0A9W8TYK7-F1
#
_cell.length_a   1.000
_cell.length_b   1.000
_cell.length_c   1.000
_cell.angle_alpha   90.00
_cell.angle_beta   90.00
_cell.angle_gamma   90.00
#
_symmetry.space_group_name_H-M   'P 1'
#
loop_
_entity.id
_entity.type
_entity.pdbx_description
1 polymer ?
#
loop_
_entity_poly.entity_id
_entity_poly.type
_entity_poly.pdbx_seq_one_letter_code
_entity_poly.pdbx_strand_id
1 'polypeptide(L)'
;MSVRTYYHNNLPGATVLPHDSLPPAASDRLEILGWQLWMLTSNNIEKQAADIAKGLGYTRPTDKINVLASETIENAETVEEKVKMTAKLQASKDQYTATTSSVVLIVDGKGHYDIEDPIEKMWIRVILVPGVLMHIPKGAHTRVAFEGPEGYLDVLMWFDATVPHADIDWVKGEDTHNHSVRSDYLHKLGLQH
;
A
#
# COMPACT_ATOMS: atom_id res chain seq x y z
N MET A 1 -13.44 -3.49 -15.53
CA MET A 1 -11.99 -3.76 -15.53
C MET A 1 -11.59 -4.17 -14.12
N SER A 2 -10.65 -5.09 -13.96
CA SER A 2 -10.13 -5.51 -12.65
C SER A 2 -8.78 -4.82 -12.38
N VAL A 3 -8.37 -4.75 -11.10
CA VAL A 3 -7.03 -4.30 -10.75
C VAL A 3 -6.01 -5.30 -11.29
N ARG A 4 -4.93 -4.81 -11.90
CA ARG A 4 -3.87 -5.68 -12.43
C ARG A 4 -2.86 -6.00 -11.35
N THR A 5 -2.65 -7.30 -11.10
CA THR A 5 -1.71 -7.84 -10.12
C THR A 5 -0.92 -9.01 -10.70
N TYR A 6 0.34 -9.17 -10.30
CA TYR A 6 1.19 -10.30 -10.70
C TYR A 6 2.34 -10.49 -9.72
N TYR A 7 2.91 -11.69 -9.66
CA TYR A 7 4.10 -11.92 -8.84
C TYR A 7 5.34 -11.29 -9.48
N HIS A 8 6.11 -10.59 -8.65
CA HIS A 8 7.37 -9.97 -9.02
C HIS A 8 8.51 -10.97 -8.79
N ASN A 9 9.24 -11.31 -9.85
CA ASN A 9 10.27 -12.37 -9.86
C ASN A 9 11.54 -12.08 -9.04
N ASN A 10 11.63 -10.91 -8.41
CA ASN A 10 12.73 -10.50 -7.52
C ASN A 10 14.13 -10.61 -8.15
N LEU A 11 14.24 -10.52 -9.48
CA LEU A 11 15.53 -10.56 -10.17
C LEU A 11 16.40 -9.35 -9.77
N PRO A 12 17.72 -9.51 -9.58
CA PRO A 12 18.63 -8.39 -9.30
C PRO A 12 18.55 -7.32 -10.40
N GLY A 13 18.14 -6.09 -10.06
CA GLY A 13 17.96 -5.01 -11.04
C GLY A 13 17.06 -3.87 -10.55
N ALA A 14 16.61 -3.03 -11.49
CA ALA A 14 15.69 -1.91 -11.22
C ALA A 14 14.30 -2.45 -10.83
N THR A 15 13.82 -2.10 -9.64
CA THR A 15 12.47 -2.38 -9.13
C THR A 15 11.37 -1.76 -9.99
N VAL A 16 11.73 -0.85 -10.90
CA VAL A 16 10.83 -0.08 -11.77
C VAL A 16 10.31 -0.89 -12.97
N LEU A 17 11.01 -1.94 -13.40
CA LEU A 17 10.57 -2.71 -14.58
C LEU A 17 9.31 -3.52 -14.27
N PRO A 18 8.42 -3.77 -15.25
CA PRO A 18 7.20 -4.53 -15.02
C PRO A 18 7.47 -5.92 -14.46
N HIS A 19 8.57 -6.61 -14.80
CA HIS A 19 8.90 -7.95 -14.28
C HIS A 19 7.74 -8.97 -14.36
N ASP A 20 6.92 -8.83 -15.41
CA ASP A 20 5.64 -9.48 -15.74
C ASP A 20 5.80 -10.98 -16.08
N SER A 21 6.55 -11.71 -15.25
CA SER A 21 7.11 -13.03 -15.58
C SER A 21 6.46 -14.19 -14.83
N LEU A 22 5.39 -13.92 -14.09
CA LEU A 22 4.65 -14.91 -13.31
C LEU A 22 3.15 -14.72 -13.54
N PRO A 23 2.33 -15.80 -13.40
CA PRO A 23 0.89 -15.70 -13.58
C PRO A 23 0.29 -14.59 -12.69
N PRO A 24 -0.86 -14.01 -13.07
CA PRO A 24 -1.57 -13.04 -12.25
C PRO A 24 -1.69 -13.57 -10.82
N ALA A 25 -1.39 -12.73 -9.83
CA ALA A 25 -1.62 -13.12 -8.45
C ALA A 25 -3.12 -13.27 -8.27
N ALA A 26 -3.56 -14.50 -8.00
CA ALA A 26 -4.97 -14.82 -7.92
C ALA A 26 -5.63 -14.04 -6.77
N SER A 27 -6.87 -13.59 -6.96
CA SER A 27 -7.56 -12.70 -6.01
C SER A 27 -7.76 -13.36 -4.65
N ASP A 28 -7.95 -14.68 -4.63
CA ASP A 28 -8.02 -15.51 -3.43
C ASP A 28 -6.75 -15.39 -2.58
N ARG A 29 -5.59 -15.26 -3.19
CA ARG A 29 -4.33 -15.09 -2.46
C ARG A 29 -4.26 -13.75 -1.75
N LEU A 30 -4.66 -12.67 -2.41
CA LEU A 30 -4.72 -11.35 -1.78
C LEU A 30 -5.70 -11.34 -0.61
N GLU A 31 -6.85 -12.02 -0.74
CA GLU A 31 -7.82 -12.18 0.35
C GLU A 31 -7.24 -12.96 1.54
N ILE A 32 -6.50 -14.06 1.29
CA ILE A 32 -5.79 -14.81 2.34
C ILE A 32 -4.80 -13.91 3.08
N LEU A 33 -4.09 -13.04 2.36
CA LEU A 33 -3.18 -12.05 2.92
C LEU A 33 -3.90 -10.87 3.61
N GLY A 34 -5.23 -10.86 3.62
CA GLY A 34 -6.04 -9.80 4.23
C GLY A 34 -6.15 -8.52 3.41
N TRP A 35 -5.81 -8.58 2.11
CA TRP A 35 -5.93 -7.48 1.16
C TRP A 35 -7.25 -7.57 0.41
N GLN A 36 -7.86 -6.41 0.15
CA GLN A 36 -9.01 -6.31 -0.75
C GLN A 36 -8.76 -5.19 -1.75
N LEU A 37 -9.00 -5.47 -3.03
CA LEU A 37 -8.72 -4.53 -4.12
C LEU A 37 -9.94 -4.37 -5.01
N TRP A 38 -10.23 -3.13 -5.40
CA TRP A 38 -11.31 -2.80 -6.32
C TRP A 38 -10.83 -1.85 -7.40
N MET A 39 -11.43 -1.96 -8.58
CA MET A 39 -11.26 -1.00 -9.67
C MET A 39 -12.57 -0.22 -9.83
N LEU A 40 -12.54 1.04 -9.40
CA LEU A 40 -13.66 1.96 -9.52
C LEU A 40 -13.63 2.63 -10.90
N THR A 41 -14.78 2.72 -11.56
CA THR A 41 -14.90 3.26 -12.94
C THR A 41 -16.04 4.26 -13.09
N SER A 42 -16.62 4.71 -11.97
CA SER A 42 -17.72 5.69 -11.99
C SER A 42 -17.21 7.12 -12.20
N ASN A 43 -18.09 8.02 -12.60
CA ASN A 43 -17.76 9.45 -12.75
C ASN A 43 -17.39 10.14 -11.42
N ASN A 44 -17.59 9.47 -10.28
CA ASN A 44 -17.22 9.99 -8.96
C ASN A 44 -16.64 8.86 -8.09
N ILE A 45 -15.41 8.47 -8.44
CA ILE A 45 -14.66 7.42 -7.73
C ILE A 45 -14.42 7.77 -6.26
N GLU A 46 -14.26 9.05 -5.91
CA GLU A 46 -14.03 9.51 -4.54
C GLU A 46 -15.24 9.22 -3.63
N LYS A 47 -16.46 9.53 -4.10
CA LYS A 47 -17.68 9.22 -3.36
C LYS A 47 -17.88 7.70 -3.21
N GLN A 48 -17.67 6.96 -4.29
CA GLN A 48 -17.80 5.50 -4.25
C GLN A 48 -16.80 4.85 -3.29
N ALA A 49 -15.55 5.33 -3.28
CA ALA A 49 -14.54 4.90 -2.33
C ALA A 49 -14.92 5.24 -0.89
N ALA A 50 -15.45 6.43 -0.64
CA ALA A 50 -15.92 6.83 0.70
C ALA A 50 -17.06 5.93 1.20
N ASP A 51 -18.01 5.55 0.32
CA ASP A 51 -19.10 4.64 0.67
C ASP A 51 -18.57 3.23 1.01
N ILE A 52 -17.60 2.71 0.24
CA ILE A 52 -16.94 1.43 0.52
C ILE A 52 -16.16 1.50 1.84
N ALA A 53 -15.33 2.54 2.02
CA ALA A 53 -14.54 2.74 3.23
C ALA A 53 -15.43 2.82 4.47
N LYS A 54 -16.54 3.54 4.39
CA LYS A 54 -17.56 3.61 5.45
C LYS A 54 -18.19 2.24 5.73
N GLY A 55 -18.51 1.46 4.71
CA GLY A 55 -19.03 0.09 4.85
C GLY A 55 -18.05 -0.85 5.57
N LEU A 56 -16.75 -0.60 5.42
CA LEU A 56 -15.67 -1.32 6.10
C LEU A 56 -15.31 -0.72 7.49
N GLY A 57 -15.96 0.36 7.92
CA GLY A 57 -15.71 1.02 9.21
C GLY A 57 -14.63 2.13 9.20
N TYR A 58 -14.08 2.48 8.05
CA TYR A 58 -13.06 3.53 7.89
C TYR A 58 -13.72 4.85 7.52
N THR A 59 -14.11 5.63 8.53
CA THR A 59 -14.95 6.83 8.32
C THR A 59 -14.20 8.16 8.39
N ARG A 60 -12.91 8.15 8.71
CA ARG A 60 -12.11 9.39 8.79
C ARG A 60 -11.21 9.53 7.56
N PRO A 61 -11.58 10.40 6.59
CA PRO A 61 -10.74 10.66 5.43
C PRO A 61 -9.54 11.56 5.78
N THR A 62 -8.50 11.48 4.97
CA THR A 62 -7.49 12.55 4.84
C THR A 62 -7.97 13.60 3.85
N ASP A 63 -7.25 14.71 3.74
CA ASP A 63 -7.26 15.48 2.50
C ASP A 63 -6.57 14.68 1.37
N LYS A 64 -6.68 15.17 0.14
CA LYS A 64 -5.95 14.59 -1.00
C LYS A 64 -4.46 14.81 -0.82
N ILE A 65 -3.69 13.73 -0.78
CA ILE A 65 -2.24 13.77 -0.58
C ILE A 65 -1.57 13.56 -1.93
N ASN A 66 -0.77 14.54 -2.36
CA ASN A 66 0.09 14.41 -3.53
C ASN A 66 1.44 13.81 -3.10
N VAL A 67 1.78 12.63 -3.61
CA VAL A 67 3.05 11.95 -3.34
C VAL A 67 3.91 12.01 -4.59
N LEU A 68 5.03 12.71 -4.52
CA LEU A 68 5.99 12.81 -5.62
C LEU A 68 7.08 11.73 -5.49
N ALA A 69 7.52 11.17 -6.61
CA ALA A 69 8.64 10.23 -6.63
C ALA A 69 9.95 10.88 -6.12
N SER A 70 10.05 12.20 -6.24
CA SER A 70 11.19 13.00 -5.80
C SER A 70 11.13 13.43 -4.33
N GLU A 71 10.21 12.90 -3.52
CA GLU A 71 10.07 13.30 -2.12
C GLU A 71 11.33 13.02 -1.30
N THR A 72 11.68 13.97 -0.43
CA THR A 72 12.91 13.92 0.39
C THR A 72 12.65 13.99 1.89
N ILE A 73 11.39 13.90 2.33
CA ILE A 73 10.99 14.01 3.74
C ILE A 73 11.74 12.94 4.57
N GLU A 74 12.39 13.36 5.65
CA GLU A 74 13.11 12.46 6.57
C GLU A 74 12.37 12.27 7.90
N ASN A 75 11.84 13.38 8.43
CA ASN A 75 11.13 13.43 9.71
C ASN A 75 9.68 13.82 9.43
N ALA A 76 8.78 12.85 9.56
CA ALA A 76 7.37 13.03 9.28
C ALA A 76 6.56 13.01 10.58
N GLU A 77 5.76 14.04 10.84
CA GLU A 77 4.95 14.16 12.06
C GLU A 77 3.48 13.88 11.75
N THR A 78 3.01 14.40 10.63
CA THR A 78 1.62 14.25 10.18
C THR A 78 1.43 12.98 9.35
N VAL A 79 0.18 12.51 9.23
CA VAL A 79 -0.17 11.38 8.35
C VAL A 79 0.23 11.68 6.90
N GLU A 80 -0.01 12.90 6.43
CA GLU A 80 0.35 13.33 5.08
C GLU A 80 1.86 13.20 4.82
N GLU A 81 2.69 13.74 5.72
CA GLU A 81 4.15 13.64 5.60
C GLU A 81 4.62 12.18 5.67
N LYS A 82 4.00 11.35 6.52
CA LYS A 82 4.33 9.92 6.65
C LYS A 82 4.03 9.16 5.36
N VAL A 83 2.91 9.49 4.70
CA VAL A 83 2.55 8.94 3.39
C VAL A 83 3.53 9.42 2.31
N LYS A 84 3.84 10.72 2.24
CA LYS A 84 4.81 11.27 1.27
C LYS A 84 6.21 10.66 1.43
N MET A 85 6.63 10.44 2.67
CA MET A 85 7.91 9.79 2.99
C MET A 85 8.03 8.37 2.40
N THR A 86 6.92 7.66 2.12
CA THR A 86 6.98 6.33 1.50
C THR A 86 7.67 6.35 0.13
N ALA A 87 7.58 7.44 -0.63
CA ALA A 87 8.26 7.58 -1.92
C ALA A 87 9.79 7.57 -1.78
N LYS A 88 10.33 8.16 -0.71
CA LYS A 88 11.77 8.12 -0.42
C LYS A 88 12.29 6.69 -0.22
N LEU A 89 11.46 5.82 0.35
CA LEU A 89 11.82 4.41 0.61
C LEU A 89 12.02 3.60 -0.68
N GLN A 90 11.48 4.06 -1.82
CA GLN A 90 11.81 3.48 -3.11
C GLN A 90 13.32 3.57 -3.39
N ALA A 91 13.95 4.70 -3.09
CA ALA A 91 15.35 4.95 -3.41
C ALA A 91 16.28 4.03 -2.61
N SER A 92 15.96 3.77 -1.34
CA SER A 92 16.67 2.80 -0.50
C SER A 92 16.24 1.35 -0.72
N LYS A 93 15.17 1.12 -1.51
CA LYS A 93 14.52 -0.19 -1.71
C LYS A 93 14.02 -0.82 -0.41
N ASP A 94 13.77 0.00 0.61
CA ASP A 94 13.27 -0.47 1.89
C ASP A 94 11.78 -0.77 1.80
N GLN A 95 11.36 -1.79 2.54
CA GLN A 95 9.95 -2.02 2.83
C GLN A 95 9.50 -1.21 4.04
N TYR A 96 8.18 -1.09 4.15
CA TYR A 96 7.56 -0.50 5.32
C TYR A 96 6.26 -1.21 5.68
N THR A 97 5.81 -0.93 6.89
CA THR A 97 4.61 -1.50 7.49
C THR A 97 3.79 -0.40 8.14
N ALA A 98 2.53 -0.28 7.74
CA ALA A 98 1.59 0.58 8.45
C ALA A 98 1.19 -0.06 9.79
N THR A 99 1.20 0.73 10.87
CA THR A 99 0.76 0.29 12.21
C THR A 99 -0.75 0.16 12.32
N THR A 100 -1.49 0.77 11.39
CA THR A 100 -2.96 0.77 11.33
C THR A 100 -3.41 0.33 9.95
N SER A 101 -4.58 -0.30 9.89
CA SER A 101 -5.21 -0.60 8.62
C SER A 101 -5.77 0.69 8.03
N SER A 102 -5.89 0.75 6.71
CA SER A 102 -6.46 1.89 6.01
C SER A 102 -7.13 1.46 4.71
N VAL A 103 -7.97 2.34 4.16
CA VAL A 103 -8.47 2.22 2.79
C VAL A 103 -7.83 3.34 1.98
N VAL A 104 -7.30 3.04 0.79
CA VAL A 104 -6.56 3.98 -0.05
C VAL A 104 -7.12 3.97 -1.46
N LEU A 105 -7.55 5.14 -1.94
CA LEU A 105 -7.93 5.38 -3.32
C LEU A 105 -6.79 6.07 -4.05
N ILE A 106 -6.43 5.56 -5.22
CA ILE A 106 -5.63 6.28 -6.20
C ILE A 106 -6.56 7.19 -6.99
N VAL A 107 -6.39 8.49 -6.83
CA VAL A 107 -7.19 9.53 -7.48
C VAL A 107 -6.57 9.89 -8.83
N ASP A 108 -5.25 10.12 -8.86
CA ASP A 108 -4.51 10.47 -10.06
C ASP A 108 -3.07 9.89 -10.01
N GLY A 109 -2.37 9.96 -11.13
CA GLY A 109 -1.00 9.49 -11.28
C GLY A 109 -0.90 7.98 -11.52
N LYS A 110 0.33 7.45 -11.44
CA LYS A 110 0.62 6.03 -11.68
C LYS A 110 1.86 5.55 -10.94
N GLY A 111 1.85 4.28 -10.59
CA GLY A 111 2.99 3.63 -9.95
C GLY A 111 2.74 2.14 -9.70
N HIS A 112 3.59 1.55 -8.88
CA HIS A 112 3.51 0.18 -8.44
C HIS A 112 3.45 0.14 -6.93
N TYR A 113 2.68 -0.82 -6.42
CA TYR A 113 2.60 -1.12 -5.01
C TYR A 113 2.88 -2.60 -4.82
N ASP A 114 4.01 -2.92 -4.21
CA ASP A 114 4.42 -4.30 -3.98
C ASP A 114 3.97 -4.72 -2.58
N ILE A 115 3.27 -5.85 -2.52
CA ILE A 115 2.77 -6.50 -1.31
C ILE A 115 3.60 -7.75 -1.08
N GLU A 116 4.13 -7.93 0.13
CA GLU A 116 4.81 -9.18 0.46
C GLU A 116 3.80 -10.32 0.64
N ASP A 117 4.07 -11.44 -0.02
CA ASP A 117 3.46 -12.74 0.24
C ASP A 117 4.44 -13.55 1.11
N PRO A 118 4.28 -13.54 2.46
CA PRO A 118 5.19 -14.23 3.36
C PRO A 118 5.03 -15.76 3.33
N ILE A 119 3.94 -16.28 2.76
CA ILE A 119 3.69 -17.72 2.62
C ILE A 119 4.51 -18.26 1.44
N GLU A 120 4.47 -17.61 0.27
CA GLU A 120 5.29 -17.96 -0.89
C GLU A 120 6.70 -17.36 -0.84
N LYS A 121 6.96 -16.41 0.07
CA LYS A 121 8.20 -15.62 0.15
C LYS A 121 8.48 -14.84 -1.15
N MET A 122 7.44 -14.23 -1.70
CA MET A 122 7.48 -13.46 -2.95
C MET A 122 6.84 -12.07 -2.77
N TRP A 123 7.00 -11.21 -3.77
CA TRP A 123 6.30 -9.92 -3.85
C TRP A 123 5.19 -10.02 -4.89
N ILE A 124 4.01 -9.50 -4.57
CA ILE A 124 2.89 -9.31 -5.49
C ILE A 124 2.86 -7.83 -5.87
N ARG A 125 3.06 -7.53 -7.14
CA ARG A 125 2.97 -6.18 -7.67
C ARG A 125 1.53 -5.84 -8.02
N VAL A 126 1.06 -4.70 -7.54
CA VAL A 126 -0.19 -4.05 -7.92
C VAL A 126 0.12 -2.85 -8.81
N ILE A 127 -0.53 -2.77 -9.97
CA ILE A 127 -0.43 -1.58 -10.83
C ILE A 127 -1.40 -0.51 -10.32
N LEU A 128 -0.85 0.61 -9.85
CA LEU A 128 -1.61 1.75 -9.37
C LEU A 128 -1.95 2.69 -10.53
N VAL A 129 -3.24 2.89 -10.73
CA VAL A 129 -3.84 3.82 -11.70
C VAL A 129 -5.09 4.44 -11.08
N PRO A 130 -5.60 5.57 -11.63
CA PRO A 130 -6.80 6.21 -11.10
C PRO A 130 -7.98 5.23 -11.00
N GLY A 131 -8.66 5.24 -9.86
CA GLY A 131 -9.76 4.34 -9.55
C GLY A 131 -9.38 3.04 -8.84
N VAL A 132 -8.09 2.72 -8.70
CA VAL A 132 -7.66 1.61 -7.83
C VAL A 132 -7.96 1.97 -6.38
N LEU A 133 -8.77 1.15 -5.72
CA LEU A 133 -9.05 1.22 -4.29
C LEU A 133 -8.48 -0.01 -3.62
N MET A 134 -7.80 0.16 -2.48
CA MET A 134 -7.21 -0.93 -1.72
C MET A 134 -7.56 -0.81 -0.26
N HIS A 135 -7.93 -1.92 0.37
CA HIS A 135 -7.86 -2.07 1.82
C HIS A 135 -6.49 -2.64 2.18
N ILE A 136 -5.77 -1.90 3.02
CA ILE A 136 -4.41 -2.21 3.46
C ILE A 136 -4.50 -2.76 4.89
N PRO A 137 -4.16 -4.04 5.15
CA PRO A 137 -4.07 -4.57 6.49
C PRO A 137 -2.82 -4.02 7.21
N LYS A 138 -2.97 -3.63 8.48
CA LYS A 138 -1.81 -3.32 9.34
C LYS A 138 -0.86 -4.51 9.42
N GLY A 139 0.43 -4.24 9.55
CA GLY A 139 1.43 -5.31 9.71
C GLY A 139 1.93 -5.93 8.40
N ALA A 140 1.29 -5.68 7.26
CA ALA A 140 1.79 -6.15 5.97
C ALA A 140 3.04 -5.36 5.55
N HIS A 141 4.04 -6.08 5.03
CA HIS A 141 5.19 -5.43 4.39
C HIS A 141 4.82 -4.99 2.99
N THR A 142 5.18 -3.76 2.68
CA THR A 142 4.83 -3.13 1.42
C THR A 142 5.98 -2.26 0.91
N ARG A 143 5.97 -1.98 -0.40
CA ARG A 143 6.88 -1.04 -1.06
C ARG A 143 6.09 -0.26 -2.11
N VAL A 144 6.45 0.99 -2.32
CA VAL A 144 5.95 1.79 -3.44
C VAL A 144 7.07 2.00 -4.45
N ALA A 145 6.73 1.99 -5.74
CA ALA A 145 7.69 2.30 -6.80
C ALA A 145 7.04 3.15 -7.91
N PHE A 146 7.67 4.26 -8.25
CA PHE A 146 7.30 5.15 -9.33
C PHE A 146 8.10 4.87 -10.61
N GLU A 147 7.47 5.12 -11.76
CA GLU A 147 8.11 5.03 -13.07
C GLU A 147 8.94 6.29 -13.37
N GLY A 148 10.09 6.41 -12.70
CA GLY A 148 11.02 7.52 -12.89
C GLY A 148 10.82 8.70 -11.92
N PRO A 149 11.69 9.73 -12.00
CA PRO A 149 11.77 10.82 -11.02
C PRO A 149 10.60 11.80 -11.07
N GLU A 150 9.90 11.91 -12.21
CA GLU A 150 8.71 12.76 -12.40
C GLU A 150 7.40 12.04 -12.03
N GLY A 151 7.49 10.81 -11.52
CA GLY A 151 6.32 10.03 -11.12
C GLY A 151 5.60 10.66 -9.94
N TYR A 152 4.29 10.47 -9.88
CA TYR A 152 3.49 10.91 -8.74
C TYR A 152 2.23 10.05 -8.57
N LEU A 153 1.64 10.13 -7.39
CA LEU A 153 0.33 9.58 -7.06
C LEU A 153 -0.44 10.61 -6.24
N ASP A 154 -1.67 10.91 -6.65
CA ASP A 154 -2.63 11.57 -5.78
C ASP A 154 -3.46 10.51 -5.09
N VAL A 155 -3.45 10.52 -3.76
CA VAL A 155 -4.14 9.51 -2.96
C VAL A 155 -5.11 10.15 -1.97
N LEU A 156 -6.20 9.43 -1.71
CA LEU A 156 -7.13 9.72 -0.64
C LEU A 156 -7.17 8.51 0.28
N MET A 157 -6.99 8.72 1.59
CA MET A 157 -6.95 7.63 2.56
C MET A 157 -8.08 7.76 3.57
N TRP A 158 -8.59 6.62 4.04
CA TRP A 158 -9.53 6.54 5.15
C TRP A 158 -8.97 5.66 6.26
N PHE A 159 -9.14 6.15 7.48
CA PHE A 159 -8.75 5.46 8.71
C PHE A 159 -9.97 5.21 9.59
N ASP A 160 -9.81 4.28 10.52
CA ASP A 160 -10.76 4.11 11.62
C ASP A 160 -10.78 5.41 12.47
N ALA A 161 -11.97 5.96 12.67
CA ALA A 161 -12.16 7.21 13.41
C ALA A 161 -11.75 7.11 14.89
N THR A 162 -11.66 5.90 15.43
CA THR A 162 -11.24 5.64 16.82
C THR A 162 -9.73 5.67 17.01
N VAL A 163 -8.94 5.51 15.95
CA VAL A 163 -7.46 5.53 16.01
C VAL A 163 -6.97 6.98 16.11
N PRO A 164 -6.23 7.41 17.13
CA PRO A 164 -5.63 8.74 17.16
C PRO A 164 -4.64 8.98 16.01
N HIS A 165 -4.54 10.21 15.48
CA HIS A 165 -3.58 10.53 14.42
C HIS A 165 -2.12 10.26 14.82
N ALA A 166 -1.79 10.46 16.10
CA ALA A 166 -0.45 10.19 16.64
C ALA A 166 -0.05 8.71 16.54
N ASP A 167 -1.05 7.80 16.52
CA ASP A 167 -0.83 6.35 16.50
C ASP A 167 -0.74 5.80 15.06
N ILE A 168 -1.07 6.62 14.05
CA ILE A 168 -0.92 6.26 12.65
C ILE A 168 0.55 6.43 12.27
N ASP A 169 1.23 5.32 11.99
CA ASP A 169 2.65 5.34 11.70
C ASP A 169 3.08 4.31 10.66
N TRP A 170 4.25 4.56 10.07
CA TRP A 170 4.92 3.71 9.09
C TRP A 170 6.29 3.31 9.63
N VAL A 171 6.39 2.06 10.07
CA VAL A 171 7.65 1.43 10.49
C VAL A 171 8.43 1.05 9.23
N LYS A 172 9.74 1.28 9.22
CA LYS A 172 10.58 1.26 8.01
C LYS A 172 11.70 0.24 8.12
N GLY A 173 12.08 -0.35 7.00
CA GLY A 173 13.29 -1.18 6.87
C GLY A 173 13.32 -2.32 7.89
N GLU A 174 14.49 -2.51 8.51
CA GLU A 174 14.74 -3.61 9.45
C GLU A 174 13.83 -3.58 10.69
N ASP A 175 13.40 -2.39 11.11
CA ASP A 175 12.54 -2.24 12.29
C ASP A 175 11.18 -2.91 12.10
N THR A 176 10.76 -3.14 10.84
CA THR A 176 9.50 -3.84 10.54
C THR A 176 9.50 -5.30 10.99
N HIS A 177 10.66 -5.98 10.95
CA HIS A 177 10.74 -7.42 11.17
C HIS A 177 10.38 -7.85 12.59
N ASN A 178 10.72 -7.02 13.58
CA ASN A 178 10.48 -7.30 15.00
C ASN A 178 9.31 -6.51 15.59
N HIS A 179 8.60 -5.73 14.76
CA HIS A 179 7.50 -4.91 15.24
C HIS A 179 6.27 -5.77 15.60
N SER A 180 5.61 -5.46 16.72
CA SER A 180 4.47 -6.24 17.23
C SER A 180 3.33 -6.36 16.21
N VAL A 181 2.98 -5.27 15.52
CA VAL A 181 1.93 -5.30 14.48
C VAL A 181 2.24 -6.24 13.31
N ARG A 182 3.53 -6.44 13.00
CA ARG A 182 3.97 -7.38 11.97
C ARG A 182 3.85 -8.82 12.48
N SER A 183 4.27 -9.06 13.73
CA SER A 183 4.10 -10.35 14.39
C SER A 183 2.62 -10.75 14.45
N ASP A 184 1.73 -9.83 14.84
CA ASP A 184 0.28 -10.05 14.86
C ASP A 184 -0.27 -10.40 13.46
N TYR A 185 0.22 -9.72 12.42
CA TYR A 185 -0.18 -9.99 11.04
C TYR A 185 0.26 -11.40 10.61
N LEU A 186 1.52 -11.77 10.86
CA LEU A 186 2.02 -13.12 10.55
C LEU A 186 1.31 -14.23 11.33
N HIS A 187 0.99 -13.99 12.59
CA HIS A 187 0.23 -14.93 13.42
C HIS A 187 -1.18 -15.15 12.87
N LYS A 188 -1.87 -14.09 12.40
CA LYS A 188 -3.18 -14.21 11.73
C LYS A 188 -3.12 -15.03 10.44
N LEU A 189 -1.97 -15.02 9.75
CA LEU A 189 -1.72 -15.86 8.58
C LEU A 189 -1.28 -17.29 8.94
N GLY A 190 -1.12 -17.61 10.22
CA GLY A 190 -0.66 -18.93 10.69
C GLY A 190 0.83 -19.19 10.47
N LEU A 191 1.65 -18.14 10.35
CA LEU A 191 3.08 -18.23 10.01
C LEU A 191 4.05 -18.08 11.19
N GLN A 192 3.56 -17.76 12.38
CA GLN A 192 4.37 -17.72 13.61
C GLN A 192 3.83 -18.71 14.64
N HIS A 193 4.73 -19.55 15.15
CA HIS A 193 4.54 -20.43 16.30
C HIS A 193 5.13 -19.80 17.56
#